data_AF-A0A6J6C2C7-F1
#
_entry.id   AF-A0A6J6C2C7-F1
#
_cell.length_a   1.000
_cell.length_b   1.000
_cell.length_c   1.000
_cell.angle_alpha   90.00
_cell.angle_beta   90.00
_cell.angle_gamma   90.00
#
_symmetry.space_group_name_H-M   'P 1'
#
loop_
_entity.id
_entity.type
_entity.pdbx_description
1 polymer ?
#
loop_
_entity_poly.entity_id
_entity_poly.type
_entity_poly.pdbx_seq_one_letter_code
_entity_poly.pdbx_strand_id
1 'polypeptide(L)'
;MREVQIKSGFVSGQTVVLKDLGMSKLRGHGRGDLIVHVEVTTPSKLNKEQEALLKSLAKSRGESGEDVEIHRRGTSHGAGFFGRFRDAFNR
;
A
#
# COMPACT_ATOMS: atom_id res chain seq x y z
N MET A 1 23.85 16.23 -1.15
CA MET A 1 22.75 15.40 -0.62
C MET A 1 23.20 13.95 -0.66
N ARG A 2 22.81 13.09 0.30
CA ARG A 2 23.00 11.65 0.18
C ARG A 2 21.79 11.05 -0.53
N GLU A 3 22.03 10.23 -1.55
CA GLU A 3 20.99 9.51 -2.26
C GLU A 3 20.62 8.23 -1.50
N VAL A 4 19.34 7.92 -1.46
CA VAL A 4 18.81 6.66 -0.89
C VAL A 4 18.49 5.74 -2.05
N GLN A 5 19.20 4.62 -2.16
CA GLN A 5 18.95 3.63 -3.19
C GLN A 5 17.78 2.72 -2.79
N ILE A 6 16.67 2.82 -3.52
CA ILE A 6 15.52 1.94 -3.39
C ILE A 6 15.65 0.84 -4.44
N LYS A 7 15.80 -0.41 -4.01
CA LYS A 7 15.86 -1.57 -4.92
C LYS A 7 14.49 -1.86 -5.52
N SER A 8 14.46 -2.49 -6.70
CA SER A 8 13.20 -2.98 -7.27
C SER A 8 12.54 -4.01 -6.34
N GLY A 9 11.20 -4.01 -6.32
CA GLY A 9 10.43 -4.89 -5.43
C GLY A 9 10.32 -4.39 -3.99
N PHE A 10 10.70 -3.14 -3.70
CA PHE A 10 10.48 -2.54 -2.39
C PHE A 10 8.98 -2.47 -2.09
N VAL A 11 8.59 -2.92 -0.91
CA VAL A 11 7.19 -2.93 -0.46
C VAL A 11 6.96 -1.76 0.49
N SER A 12 5.76 -1.17 0.44
CA SER A 12 5.37 -0.11 1.38
C SER A 12 5.58 -0.56 2.83
N GLY A 13 6.16 0.29 3.67
CA GLY A 13 6.46 0.02 5.06
C GLY A 13 7.82 -0.64 5.32
N GLN A 14 8.53 -1.10 4.28
CA GLN A 14 9.94 -1.52 4.44
C GLN A 14 10.82 -0.31 4.79
N THR A 15 11.96 -0.59 5.43
CA THR A 15 12.89 0.43 5.93
C THR A 15 14.26 0.36 5.27
N VAL A 16 14.90 1.52 5.16
CA VAL A 16 16.31 1.65 4.76
C VAL A 16 17.07 2.31 5.89
N VAL A 17 18.15 1.67 6.35
CA VAL A 17 19.00 2.20 7.42
C VAL A 17 20.17 2.94 6.80
N LEU A 18 20.26 4.24 7.09
CA LEU A 18 21.39 5.08 6.71
C LEU A 18 22.31 5.26 7.92
N LYS A 19 23.47 4.60 7.85
CA LYS A 19 24.45 4.58 8.94
C LYS A 19 25.01 5.97 9.23
N ASP A 20 25.18 6.28 10.50
CA ASP A 20 25.77 7.51 11.04
C ASP A 20 25.05 8.82 10.65
N LEU A 21 23.80 8.73 10.17
CA LEU A 21 22.98 9.90 9.81
C LEU A 21 21.92 10.27 10.86
N GLY A 22 21.80 9.51 11.93
CA GLY A 22 20.92 9.79 13.06
C GLY A 22 21.45 10.89 13.97
N MET A 23 20.88 11.03 15.17
CA MET A 23 21.29 12.06 16.14
C MET A 23 22.72 11.82 16.66
N SER A 24 23.41 12.90 16.98
CA SER A 24 24.69 12.85 17.70
C SER A 24 24.51 12.33 19.12
N LYS A 25 25.45 11.52 19.60
CA LYS A 25 25.41 11.00 20.97
C LYS A 25 25.70 12.11 21.98
N LEU A 26 24.91 12.21 23.06
CA LEU A 26 24.99 13.32 24.03
C LEU A 26 26.29 13.34 24.85
N ARG A 27 26.94 12.18 25.07
CA ARG A 27 28.13 12.03 25.93
C ARG A 27 29.21 11.12 25.31
N GLY A 28 29.32 11.07 23.99
CA GLY A 28 30.29 10.21 23.31
C GLY A 28 30.52 10.60 21.87
N HIS A 29 31.44 9.90 21.20
CA HIS A 29 31.75 10.13 19.79
C HIS A 29 30.81 9.34 18.86
N GLY A 30 30.54 9.94 17.70
CA GLY A 30 29.74 9.33 16.64
C GLY A 30 28.27 9.76 16.62
N ARG A 31 27.55 9.22 15.64
CA ARG A 31 26.13 9.48 15.40
C ARG A 31 25.37 8.15 15.46
N GLY A 32 24.06 8.23 15.70
CA GLY A 32 23.16 7.10 15.50
C GLY A 32 22.87 6.89 14.02
N ASP A 33 21.97 5.97 13.73
CA ASP A 33 21.51 5.69 12.37
C ASP A 33 20.18 6.40 12.09
N LEU A 34 19.95 6.72 10.82
CA LEU A 34 18.66 7.23 10.34
C LEU A 34 17.88 6.09 9.70
N ILE A 35 16.71 5.79 10.25
CA ILE A 35 15.79 4.79 9.71
C ILE A 35 14.79 5.50 8.81
N VAL A 36 14.85 5.22 7.51
CA VAL A 36 13.94 5.77 6.51
C VAL A 36 12.83 4.77 6.27
N HIS A 37 11.58 5.19 6.48
CA HIS A 37 10.39 4.41 6.13
C HIS A 37 9.95 4.81 4.72
N VAL A 38 9.80 3.83 3.82
CA VAL A 38 9.31 4.10 2.47
C VAL A 38 7.82 3.83 2.43
N GLU A 39 7.07 4.83 1.98
CA GLU A 39 5.64 4.74 1.75
C GLU A 39 5.37 4.78 0.25
N VAL A 40 4.67 3.76 -0.26
CA VAL A 40 4.22 3.73 -1.66
C VAL A 40 2.75 4.14 -1.68
N THR A 41 2.46 5.33 -2.19
CA THR A 41 1.10 5.86 -2.29
C THR A 41 0.46 5.47 -3.63
N THR A 42 -0.70 4.81 -3.59
CA THR A 42 -1.48 4.53 -4.79
C THR A 42 -2.33 5.76 -5.17
N PRO A 43 -2.24 6.26 -6.41
CA PRO A 43 -3.01 7.43 -6.84
C PRO A 43 -4.51 7.14 -6.90
N SER A 44 -5.32 8.08 -6.41
CA SER A 44 -6.78 7.92 -6.33
C SER A 44 -7.53 8.46 -7.55
N LYS A 45 -6.94 9.41 -8.28
CA LYS A 45 -7.50 10.01 -9.50
C LYS A 45 -6.56 9.71 -10.65
N LEU A 46 -7.10 9.10 -11.70
CA LEU A 46 -6.32 8.68 -12.86
C LEU A 46 -6.84 9.39 -14.10
N ASN A 47 -5.92 9.80 -14.97
CA ASN A 47 -6.26 10.16 -16.35
C ASN A 47 -6.30 8.90 -17.24
N LYS A 48 -6.73 9.04 -18.50
CA LYS A 48 -6.88 7.90 -19.43
C LYS A 48 -5.57 7.14 -19.67
N GLU A 49 -4.44 7.84 -19.72
CA GLU A 49 -3.12 7.23 -19.96
C GLU A 49 -2.64 6.41 -18.75
N GLN A 50 -2.77 6.98 -17.55
CA GLN A 50 -2.42 6.31 -16.30
C GLN A 50 -3.26 5.05 -16.06
N GLU A 51 -4.56 5.12 -16.38
CA GLU A 51 -5.45 3.96 -16.29
C GLU A 51 -5.02 2.84 -17.26
N ALA A 52 -4.62 3.19 -18.49
CA ALA A 52 -4.13 2.21 -19.46
C ALA A 52 -2.83 1.52 -18.98
N LEU A 53 -1.92 2.26 -18.35
CA LEU A 53 -0.68 1.71 -17.78
C LEU A 53 -0.94 0.75 -16.61
N LEU A 54 -1.88 1.08 -15.72
CA LEU A 54 -2.23 0.19 -14.63
C LEU A 54 -2.93 -1.08 -15.14
N LYS A 55 -3.79 -0.97 -16.15
CA LYS A 55 -4.43 -2.13 -16.81
C LYS A 55 -3.41 -3.04 -17.49
N SER A 56 -2.41 -2.48 -18.18
CA SER A 56 -1.36 -3.27 -18.82
C SER A 56 -0.47 -3.97 -17.80
N LEU A 57 -0.16 -3.31 -16.67
CA LEU A 57 0.55 -3.90 -15.55
C LEU A 57 -0.24 -5.04 -14.90
N ALA A 58 -1.54 -4.87 -14.67
CA ALA A 58 -2.40 -5.93 -14.14
C ALA A 58 -2.41 -7.16 -15.06
N LYS A 59 -2.55 -6.92 -16.38
CA LYS A 59 -2.52 -7.99 -17.40
C LYS A 59 -1.18 -8.74 -17.41
N SER A 60 -0.04 -8.05 -17.29
CA SER A 60 1.27 -8.72 -17.29
C SER A 60 1.52 -9.54 -16.03
N ARG A 61 0.87 -9.19 -14.92
CA ARG A 61 0.91 -9.93 -13.66
C ARG A 61 -0.09 -11.08 -13.57
N GLY A 62 -0.97 -11.23 -14.57
CA GLY A 62 -2.03 -12.24 -14.55
C GLY A 62 -3.14 -11.95 -13.53
N GLU A 63 -3.28 -10.69 -13.09
CA GLU A 63 -4.34 -10.30 -12.16
C GLU A 63 -5.69 -10.34 -12.90
N SER A 64 -6.55 -11.28 -12.50
CA SER A 64 -7.90 -11.44 -13.05
C SER A 64 -8.88 -10.62 -12.21
N GLY A 65 -9.90 -10.03 -12.83
CA GLY A 65 -10.96 -9.30 -12.12
C GLY A 65 -11.79 -10.16 -11.15
N GLU A 66 -11.57 -11.47 -11.12
CA GLU A 66 -12.24 -12.43 -10.25
C GLU A 66 -11.70 -12.41 -8.81
N ASP A 67 -10.45 -11.94 -8.59
CA ASP A 67 -9.81 -11.86 -7.27
C ASP A 67 -9.99 -10.49 -6.58
N VAL A 68 -11.05 -9.75 -6.92
CA VAL A 68 -11.31 -8.43 -6.34
C VAL A 68 -12.10 -8.57 -5.05
N GLU A 69 -11.41 -8.59 -3.92
CA GLU A 69 -12.04 -8.40 -2.62
C GLU A 69 -12.45 -6.94 -2.43
N ILE A 70 -13.75 -6.64 -2.57
CA ILE A 70 -14.30 -5.32 -2.29
C ILE A 70 -14.43 -5.13 -0.78
N HIS A 71 -13.39 -4.62 -0.14
CA HIS A 71 -13.44 -4.11 1.22
C HIS A 71 -14.22 -2.79 1.24
N ARG A 72 -15.57 -2.87 1.24
CA ARG A 72 -16.43 -1.68 1.38
C ARG A 72 -16.16 -1.02 2.72
N ARG A 73 -15.42 0.09 2.71
CA ARG A 73 -15.19 0.97 3.86
C ARG A 73 -16.49 1.69 4.23
N GLY A 74 -17.36 0.99 4.94
CA GLY A 74 -18.64 1.52 5.42
C GLY A 74 -19.71 0.44 5.55
N THR A 75 -19.68 -0.33 6.64
CA THR A 75 -20.83 -0.66 7.50
C THR A 75 -20.37 -1.67 8.56
N SER A 76 -20.36 -1.20 9.80
CA SER A 76 -20.34 -2.00 11.01
C SER A 76 -21.45 -3.06 11.00
N HIS A 77 -21.13 -4.28 11.46
CA HIS A 77 -22.06 -5.30 11.95
C HIS A 77 -23.16 -5.79 11.00
N GLY A 78 -22.96 -6.99 10.45
CA GLY A 78 -24.02 -7.95 10.10
C GLY A 78 -24.77 -7.67 8.80
N ALA A 79 -24.76 -8.66 7.91
CA ALA A 79 -25.79 -8.94 6.90
C ALA A 79 -26.77 -7.77 6.63
N GLY A 80 -26.34 -6.85 5.75
CA GLY A 80 -27.15 -5.70 5.35
C GLY A 80 -28.55 -6.10 4.88
N PHE A 81 -29.49 -5.20 5.07
CA PHE A 81 -30.94 -5.36 4.92
C PHE A 81 -31.44 -6.12 3.67
N PHE A 82 -30.69 -6.12 2.57
CA PHE A 82 -31.02 -6.86 1.35
C PHE A 82 -30.73 -8.37 1.44
N GLY A 83 -29.80 -8.78 2.30
CA GLY A 83 -29.51 -10.19 2.54
C GLY A 83 -30.66 -10.90 3.25
N ARG A 84 -31.34 -10.22 4.19
CA ARG A 84 -32.48 -10.76 4.94
C ARG A 84 -33.77 -10.82 4.12
N PHE A 85 -33.94 -9.88 3.19
CA PHE A 85 -35.06 -9.91 2.25
C PHE A 85 -34.93 -11.10 1.30
N ARG A 86 -33.75 -11.33 0.70
CA ARG A 86 -33.53 -12.49 -0.18
C ARG A 86 -33.70 -13.84 0.53
N ASP A 87 -33.27 -13.96 1.78
CA ASP A 87 -33.44 -15.18 2.59
C ASP A 87 -34.91 -15.52 2.88
N ALA A 88 -35.79 -14.52 2.95
CA ALA A 88 -37.21 -14.72 3.22
C ALA A 88 -38.01 -15.13 1.98
N PHE A 89 -37.49 -14.90 0.77
CA PHE A 89 -38.13 -15.29 -0.50
C PHE A 89 -37.62 -16.62 -1.06
N ASN A 90 -36.61 -17.23 -0.45
CA ASN A 90 -36.03 -18.52 -0.86
C ASN A 90 -36.51 -19.70 0.02
N ARG A 91 -37.75 -19.63 0.52
CA ARG A 91 -38.41 -20.75 1.22
C ARG A 91 -39.55 -21.33 0.40
#